data_AF-A0A950CS77-F1
#
_entry.id   AF-A0A950CS77-F1
#
_cell.length_a   1.000
_cell.length_b   1.000
_cell.length_c   1.000
_cell.angle_alpha   90.00
_cell.angle_beta   90.00
_cell.angle_gamma   90.00
#
_symmetry.space_group_name_H-M   'P 1'
#
loop_
_entity.id
_entity.type
_entity.pdbx_description
1 polymer ?
#
loop_
_entity_poly.entity_id
_entity_poly.type
_entity_poly.pdbx_seq_one_letter_code
_entity_poly.pdbx_strand_id
1 'polypeptide(L)'
;MSPTRDTSPARNGKISGLKFSGSIETSRPIKRRTDVFVWIVTIIVIVMVIGGLIISGGSIREKIRIGQAVQQIVSLTGAIRDAASRDNMFGINNRTDLIAAVARTGQITATGSVNGLSSLTNPWDQPVTVVSIPGGQMRMETITSGRICYRLLSVFGQDPVDFGVHRIEVRGTTPNWRQVYNGTAGATAMTDLQIGAACNEGEIINIALLFNLR
;
A
#
# COMPACT_ATOMS: atom_id res chain seq x y z
N MET A 1 -25.62 -58.12 6.79
CA MET A 1 -25.45 -59.54 6.41
C MET A 1 -26.37 -59.83 5.22
N SER A 2 -26.01 -60.84 4.42
CA SER A 2 -26.61 -61.36 3.16
C SER A 2 -28.15 -61.44 3.09
N PRO A 3 -28.77 -61.75 1.92
CA PRO A 3 -28.22 -62.09 0.60
C PRO A 3 -28.54 -60.96 -0.44
N THR A 4 -28.70 -61.10 -1.77
CA THR A 4 -28.89 -62.25 -2.70
C THR A 4 -28.32 -61.94 -4.12
N ARG A 5 -28.63 -62.80 -5.10
CA ARG A 5 -28.17 -62.86 -6.50
C ARG A 5 -29.33 -63.40 -7.35
N ASP A 6 -29.46 -62.97 -8.61
CA ASP A 6 -30.02 -63.72 -9.78
C ASP A 6 -29.96 -62.75 -11.00
N THR A 7 -29.31 -62.98 -12.15
CA THR A 7 -29.40 -64.01 -13.22
C THR A 7 -30.69 -64.03 -14.06
N SER A 8 -30.61 -63.43 -15.27
CA SER A 8 -31.02 -63.90 -16.64
C SER A 8 -32.33 -64.71 -16.88
N PRO A 9 -32.92 -64.78 -18.11
CA PRO A 9 -32.31 -64.52 -19.43
C PRO A 9 -33.16 -63.79 -20.52
N ALA A 10 -32.47 -63.46 -21.61
CA ALA A 10 -32.86 -63.41 -23.04
C ALA A 10 -34.34 -63.29 -23.51
N ARG A 11 -34.54 -62.44 -24.54
CA ARG A 11 -35.53 -62.70 -25.60
C ARG A 11 -35.01 -62.35 -26.99
N ASN A 12 -35.11 -63.32 -27.91
CA ASN A 12 -34.74 -63.15 -29.32
C ASN A 12 -35.72 -62.24 -30.08
N GLY A 13 -35.18 -61.38 -30.94
CA GLY A 13 -35.94 -60.54 -31.89
C GLY A 13 -35.26 -60.52 -33.26
N LYS A 14 -35.48 -61.56 -34.07
CA LYS A 14 -34.89 -61.73 -35.40
C LYS A 14 -35.73 -60.98 -36.44
N ILE A 15 -35.20 -59.93 -37.06
CA ILE A 15 -35.72 -59.38 -38.31
C ILE A 15 -34.56 -59.25 -39.30
N SER A 16 -34.73 -59.85 -40.48
CA SER A 16 -33.73 -59.86 -41.54
C SER A 16 -34.10 -58.88 -42.65
N GLY A 17 -33.09 -58.17 -43.14
CA GLY A 17 -32.97 -57.83 -44.55
C GLY A 17 -33.64 -56.53 -45.03
N LEU A 18 -32.81 -55.58 -45.44
CA LEU A 18 -32.91 -54.95 -46.76
C LEU A 18 -31.53 -54.39 -47.15
N LYS A 19 -31.00 -54.83 -48.30
CA LYS A 19 -29.83 -54.23 -48.93
C LYS A 19 -30.28 -53.00 -49.71
N PHE A 20 -29.55 -51.90 -49.61
CA PHE A 20 -29.42 -50.96 -50.72
C PHE A 20 -27.94 -50.63 -50.95
N SER A 21 -27.54 -50.70 -52.22
CA SER A 21 -26.23 -50.27 -52.71
C SER A 21 -26.36 -48.82 -53.17
N GLY A 22 -25.41 -47.97 -52.82
CA GLY A 22 -25.45 -46.55 -53.18
C GLY A 22 -24.22 -45.82 -52.66
N SER A 23 -23.21 -45.69 -53.51
CA SER A 23 -22.11 -44.76 -53.28
C SER A 23 -22.61 -43.32 -53.42
N ILE A 24 -22.18 -42.42 -52.54
CA ILE A 24 -21.72 -41.07 -52.87
C ILE A 24 -20.91 -40.54 -51.69
N GLU A 25 -19.73 -40.04 -51.99
CA GLU A 25 -18.78 -39.43 -51.07
C GLU A 25 -19.18 -37.97 -50.82
N THR A 26 -19.52 -37.60 -49.57
CA THR A 26 -19.66 -36.19 -49.17
C THR A 26 -18.91 -35.89 -47.87
N SER A 27 -17.84 -35.13 -48.06
CA SER A 27 -17.01 -34.40 -47.10
C SER A 27 -17.69 -33.91 -45.81
N ARG A 28 -17.03 -34.26 -44.70
CA ARG A 28 -17.02 -33.65 -43.34
C ARG A 28 -17.76 -32.30 -43.14
N PRO A 29 -18.43 -32.13 -41.98
CA PRO A 29 -18.36 -30.89 -41.22
C PRO A 29 -17.19 -30.93 -40.21
N ILE A 30 -16.13 -30.16 -40.46
CA ILE A 30 -15.04 -29.95 -39.50
C ILE A 30 -15.53 -28.99 -38.40
N LYS A 31 -16.32 -29.49 -37.45
CA LYS A 31 -16.94 -28.68 -36.39
C LYS A 31 -16.34 -28.86 -34.98
N ARG A 32 -15.20 -29.57 -34.84
CA ARG A 32 -14.49 -29.75 -33.56
C ARG A 32 -13.33 -28.78 -33.29
N ARG A 33 -12.86 -28.02 -34.30
CA ARG A 33 -11.74 -27.07 -34.13
C ARG A 33 -12.18 -25.69 -33.65
N THR A 34 -13.40 -25.27 -33.97
CA THR A 34 -13.99 -23.99 -33.52
C THR A 34 -14.13 -23.94 -32.01
N ASP A 35 -14.67 -24.98 -31.39
CA ASP A 35 -15.04 -24.96 -29.98
C ASP A 35 -13.81 -24.87 -29.06
N VAL A 36 -12.73 -25.58 -29.42
CA VAL A 36 -11.44 -25.50 -28.71
C VAL A 36 -10.82 -24.10 -28.84
N PHE A 37 -10.91 -23.48 -30.02
CA PHE A 37 -10.37 -22.15 -30.25
C PHE A 37 -11.14 -21.08 -29.47
N VAL A 38 -12.47 -21.17 -29.42
CA VAL A 38 -13.32 -20.29 -28.60
C VAL A 38 -12.97 -20.42 -27.12
N TRP A 39 -12.85 -21.64 -26.59
CA TRP A 39 -12.45 -21.86 -25.19
C TRP A 39 -11.08 -21.25 -24.84
N ILE A 40 -10.07 -21.41 -25.70
CA ILE A 40 -8.74 -20.83 -25.49
C ILE A 40 -8.81 -19.29 -25.47
N VAL A 41 -9.53 -18.68 -26.42
CA VAL A 41 -9.71 -17.22 -26.47
C VAL A 41 -10.45 -16.71 -25.23
N THR A 42 -11.52 -17.39 -24.79
CA THR A 42 -12.26 -17.02 -23.58
C THR A 42 -11.39 -17.07 -22.32
N ILE A 43 -10.55 -18.10 -22.16
CA ILE A 43 -9.62 -18.20 -21.02
C ILE A 43 -8.60 -17.05 -21.05
N ILE A 44 -8.02 -16.73 -22.23
CA ILE A 44 -7.07 -15.61 -22.37
C ILE A 44 -7.72 -14.28 -21.98
N VAL A 45 -8.95 -14.01 -22.45
CA VAL A 45 -9.69 -12.79 -22.10
C VAL A 45 -9.97 -12.73 -20.59
N ILE A 46 -10.40 -13.83 -19.96
CA ILE A 46 -10.64 -13.88 -18.50
C ILE A 46 -9.34 -13.61 -17.73
N VAL A 47 -8.22 -14.21 -18.12
CA VAL A 47 -6.91 -13.99 -17.48
C VAL A 47 -6.45 -12.54 -17.65
N MET A 48 -6.67 -11.93 -18.82
CA MET A 48 -6.35 -10.51 -19.05
C MET A 48 -7.23 -9.57 -18.21
N VAL A 49 -8.53 -9.84 -18.08
CA VAL A 49 -9.45 -9.03 -17.26
C VAL A 49 -9.13 -9.16 -15.76
N ILE A 50 -8.91 -10.37 -15.27
CA ILE A 50 -8.51 -10.61 -13.87
C ILE A 50 -7.13 -10.00 -13.59
N GLY A 51 -6.16 -10.17 -14.48
CA GLY A 51 -4.85 -9.54 -14.38
C GLY A 51 -4.93 -8.01 -14.34
N GLY A 52 -5.73 -7.40 -15.23
CA GLY A 52 -5.97 -5.95 -15.25
C GLY A 52 -6.62 -5.43 -13.96
N LEU A 53 -7.59 -6.16 -13.40
CA LEU A 53 -8.24 -5.82 -12.13
C LEU A 53 -7.28 -5.94 -10.93
N ILE A 54 -6.42 -6.96 -10.89
CA ILE A 54 -5.43 -7.12 -9.81
C ILE A 54 -4.36 -6.02 -9.88
N ILE A 55 -3.83 -5.73 -11.08
CA ILE A 55 -2.79 -4.71 -11.29
C ILE A 55 -3.31 -3.30 -10.97
N SER A 56 -4.52 -2.96 -11.44
CA SER A 56 -5.14 -1.66 -11.13
C SER A 56 -5.53 -1.53 -9.66
N GLY A 57 -6.09 -2.58 -9.05
CA GLY A 57 -6.46 -2.62 -7.64
C GLY A 57 -5.27 -2.40 -6.69
N GLY A 58 -4.08 -2.91 -7.02
CA GLY A 58 -2.86 -2.67 -6.25
C GLY A 58 -2.47 -1.19 -6.19
N SER A 59 -2.46 -0.51 -7.35
CA SER A 59 -2.12 0.92 -7.45
C SER A 59 -3.12 1.83 -6.72
N ILE A 60 -4.41 1.51 -6.79
CA ILE A 60 -5.46 2.29 -6.12
C ILE A 60 -5.35 2.15 -4.59
N ARG A 61 -5.13 0.94 -4.06
CA ARG A 61 -4.94 0.72 -2.62
C ARG A 61 -3.72 1.45 -2.07
N GLU A 62 -2.61 1.47 -2.82
CA GLU A 62 -1.40 2.22 -2.45
C GLU A 62 -1.69 3.73 -2.35
N LYS A 63 -2.36 4.32 -3.35
CA LYS A 63 -2.74 5.74 -3.34
C LYS A 63 -3.64 6.11 -2.15
N ILE A 64 -4.63 5.27 -1.83
CA ILE A 64 -5.52 5.49 -0.68
C ILE A 64 -4.72 5.49 0.64
N ARG A 65 -3.81 4.53 0.81
CA ARG A 65 -2.95 4.45 2.01
C ARG A 65 -2.04 5.67 2.16
N ILE A 66 -1.47 6.19 1.06
CA ILE A 66 -0.67 7.42 1.09
C ILE A 66 -1.54 8.63 1.46
N GLY A 67 -2.74 8.76 0.87
CA GLY A 67 -3.68 9.84 1.22
C GLY A 67 -4.09 9.82 2.70
N GLN A 68 -4.40 8.64 3.23
CA GLN A 68 -4.69 8.44 4.66
C GLN A 68 -3.50 8.81 5.56
N ALA A 69 -2.27 8.47 5.16
CA ALA A 69 -1.07 8.84 5.91
C ALA A 69 -0.81 10.35 5.89
N VAL A 70 -0.98 11.01 4.73
CA VAL A 70 -0.88 12.47 4.62
C VAL A 70 -1.91 13.15 5.53
N GLN A 71 -3.17 12.67 5.52
CA GLN A 71 -4.21 13.17 6.42
C GLN A 71 -3.88 12.94 7.90
N GLN A 72 -3.36 11.77 8.27
CA GLN A 72 -2.91 11.46 9.63
C GLN A 72 -1.77 12.40 10.07
N ILE A 73 -0.78 12.63 9.22
CA ILE A 73 0.35 13.53 9.47
C ILE A 73 -0.15 14.97 9.69
N VAL A 74 -0.98 15.49 8.78
CA VAL A 74 -1.52 16.86 8.86
C VAL A 74 -2.42 17.04 10.10
N SER A 75 -3.27 16.06 10.42
CA SER A 75 -4.10 16.11 11.63
C SER A 75 -3.27 16.09 12.92
N LEU A 76 -2.17 15.31 12.92
CA LEU A 76 -1.26 15.18 14.05
C LEU A 76 -0.42 16.44 14.27
N THR A 77 0.16 17.01 13.20
CA THR A 77 0.91 18.27 13.30
C THR A 77 0.01 19.45 13.66
N GLY A 78 -1.24 19.47 13.17
CA GLY A 78 -2.27 20.43 13.56
C GLY A 78 -2.56 20.39 15.07
N ALA A 79 -2.96 19.23 15.60
CA ALA A 79 -3.25 19.08 17.03
C ALA A 79 -2.05 19.42 17.94
N ILE A 80 -0.83 19.06 17.52
CA ILE A 80 0.40 19.37 18.26
C ILE A 80 0.70 20.89 18.25
N ARG A 81 0.52 21.57 17.12
CA ARG A 81 0.67 23.04 17.02
C ARG A 81 -0.42 23.77 17.81
N ASP A 82 -1.66 23.31 17.75
CA ASP A 82 -2.77 23.83 18.54
C ASP A 82 -2.47 23.75 20.04
N ALA A 83 -1.95 22.62 20.52
CA ALA A 83 -1.52 22.47 21.91
C ALA A 83 -0.34 23.41 22.24
N ALA A 84 0.66 23.49 21.36
CA ALA A 84 1.82 24.37 21.53
C ALA A 84 1.49 25.87 21.53
N SER A 85 0.40 26.27 20.86
CA SER A 85 -0.10 27.65 20.85
C SER A 85 -0.79 28.06 22.17
N ARG A 86 -1.30 27.08 22.93
CA ARG A 86 -2.07 27.28 24.17
C ARG A 86 -1.22 27.17 25.43
N ASP A 87 -0.17 26.36 25.40
CA ASP A 87 0.76 26.18 26.52
C ASP A 87 2.19 26.56 26.11
N ASN A 88 2.69 27.65 26.69
CA ASN A 88 4.05 28.11 26.44
C ASN A 88 5.13 27.13 26.94
N MET A 89 4.83 26.19 27.82
CA MET A 89 5.76 25.14 28.27
C MET A 89 5.74 23.88 27.37
N PHE A 90 4.75 23.76 26.48
CA PHE A 90 4.56 22.59 25.64
C PHE A 90 5.75 22.36 24.71
N GLY A 91 6.33 21.17 24.78
CA GLY A 91 7.46 20.74 23.95
C GLY A 91 8.80 21.43 24.24
N ILE A 92 8.91 22.28 25.28
CA ILE A 92 10.18 22.94 25.65
C ILE A 92 11.27 21.90 25.97
N ASN A 93 10.92 20.86 26.73
CA ASN A 93 11.87 19.80 27.07
C ASN A 93 12.21 18.99 25.83
N ASN A 94 13.50 18.77 25.57
CA ASN A 94 13.96 17.93 24.47
C ASN A 94 13.44 16.48 24.65
N ARG A 95 12.99 15.86 23.55
CA ARG A 95 12.39 14.50 23.53
C ARG A 95 11.10 14.36 24.34
N THR A 96 10.31 15.44 24.47
CA THR A 96 8.93 15.31 24.99
C THR A 96 8.13 14.46 24.01
N ASP A 97 7.45 13.42 24.50
CA ASP A 97 6.47 12.65 23.73
C ASP A 97 5.25 13.53 23.42
N LEU A 98 5.17 14.02 22.18
CA LEU A 98 4.11 14.94 21.78
C LEU A 98 2.79 14.21 21.51
N ILE A 99 2.84 12.90 21.18
CA ILE A 99 1.62 12.07 21.04
C ILE A 99 0.97 11.89 22.41
N ALA A 100 1.73 11.52 23.46
CA ALA A 100 1.20 11.46 24.84
C ALA A 100 0.69 12.82 25.34
N ALA A 101 1.33 13.92 24.91
CA ALA A 101 0.91 15.26 25.30
C ALA A 101 -0.47 15.63 24.74
N VAL A 102 -0.72 15.40 23.45
CA VAL A 102 -2.04 15.67 22.83
C VAL A 102 -3.07 14.55 23.05
N ALA A 103 -2.66 13.33 23.40
CA ALA A 103 -3.61 12.29 23.76
C ALA A 103 -4.40 12.64 25.04
N ARG A 104 -3.77 13.36 25.97
CA ARG A 104 -4.42 13.85 27.20
C ARG A 104 -5.49 14.93 26.96
N THR A 105 -5.50 15.58 25.78
CA THR A 105 -6.56 16.54 25.40
C THR A 105 -7.71 15.87 24.63
N GLY A 106 -7.63 14.55 24.39
CA GLY A 106 -8.63 13.79 23.64
C GLY A 106 -8.62 14.02 22.13
N GLN A 107 -7.68 14.82 21.60
CA GLN A 107 -7.60 15.13 20.17
C GLN A 107 -7.12 13.93 19.33
N ILE A 108 -6.30 13.04 19.90
CA ILE A 108 -5.67 11.92 19.20
C ILE A 108 -5.56 10.72 20.16
N THR A 109 -5.84 9.50 19.68
CA THR A 109 -5.68 8.28 20.48
C THR A 109 -4.43 7.53 20.03
N ALA A 110 -3.45 7.37 20.91
CA ALA A 110 -2.28 6.52 20.68
C ALA A 110 -2.70 5.06 20.46
N THR A 111 -2.03 4.35 19.54
CA THR A 111 -2.33 2.94 19.22
C THR A 111 -1.28 1.96 19.76
N GLY A 112 -0.16 2.45 20.26
CA GLY A 112 0.91 1.63 20.83
C GLY A 112 2.02 2.44 21.48
N SER A 113 3.17 1.78 21.68
CA SER A 113 4.41 2.43 22.13
C SER A 113 5.64 1.84 21.43
N VAL A 114 6.66 2.66 21.22
CA VAL A 114 7.98 2.28 20.71
C VAL A 114 9.05 2.93 21.59
N ASN A 115 9.95 2.12 22.16
CA ASN A 115 11.04 2.59 23.03
C ASN A 115 10.58 3.49 24.21
N GLY A 116 9.39 3.25 24.75
CA GLY A 116 8.79 4.05 25.83
C GLY A 116 8.14 5.36 25.39
N LEU A 117 8.13 5.68 24.10
CA LEU A 117 7.35 6.77 23.51
C LEU A 117 6.01 6.23 23.02
N SER A 118 4.95 7.02 23.08
CA SER A 118 3.66 6.72 22.47
C SER A 118 3.79 6.73 20.95
N SER A 119 3.04 5.85 20.29
CA SER A 119 2.99 5.77 18.83
C SER A 119 1.57 5.72 18.29
N LEU A 120 1.45 6.11 17.02
CA LEU A 120 0.31 5.84 16.17
C LEU A 120 0.69 4.79 15.13
N THR A 121 -0.30 4.07 14.60
CA THR A 121 -0.11 3.12 13.50
C THR A 121 -0.49 3.82 12.20
N ASN A 122 0.38 3.76 11.20
CA ASN A 122 0.09 4.29 9.87
C ASN A 122 -0.63 3.25 8.98
N PRO A 123 -1.12 3.62 7.77
CA PRO A 123 -1.86 2.73 6.86
C PRO A 123 -1.06 1.56 6.25
N TRP A 124 0.20 1.35 6.65
CA TRP A 124 1.01 0.18 6.32
C TRP A 124 1.57 -0.50 7.59
N ASP A 125 0.84 -0.37 8.69
CA ASP A 125 1.02 -1.09 9.96
C ASP A 125 2.37 -0.84 10.64
N GLN A 126 3.02 0.29 10.33
CA GLN A 126 4.26 0.72 10.98
C GLN A 126 4.00 1.83 12.00
N PRO A 127 4.84 1.93 13.06
CA PRO A 127 4.69 2.96 14.07
C PRO A 127 5.14 4.34 13.57
N VAL A 128 4.39 5.35 13.99
CA VAL A 128 4.72 6.77 13.89
C VAL A 128 4.93 7.29 15.31
N THR A 129 6.08 7.90 15.57
CA THR A 129 6.37 8.62 16.84
C THR A 129 6.54 10.10 16.56
N VAL A 130 6.20 10.97 17.52
CA VAL A 130 6.48 12.41 17.43
C VAL A 130 7.09 12.91 18.72
N VAL A 131 8.25 13.53 18.61
CA VAL A 131 8.97 14.12 19.75
C VAL A 131 9.34 15.57 19.49
N SER A 132 9.42 16.39 20.54
CA SER A 132 10.11 17.68 20.45
C SER A 132 11.63 17.49 20.33
N ILE A 133 12.28 18.39 19.62
CA ILE A 133 13.73 18.48 19.47
C ILE A 133 14.18 19.94 19.73
N PRO A 134 15.50 20.19 19.96
CA PRO A 134 15.99 21.54 20.23
C PRO A 134 15.68 22.52 19.07
N GLY A 135 15.52 23.80 19.40
CA GLY A 135 15.18 24.84 18.42
C GLY A 135 13.67 25.01 18.16
N GLY A 136 12.80 24.50 19.04
CA GLY A 136 11.35 24.69 18.91
C GLY A 136 10.74 23.91 17.74
N GLN A 137 11.28 22.73 17.47
CA GLN A 137 10.84 21.86 16.37
C GLN A 137 10.25 20.56 16.92
N MET A 138 9.35 19.96 16.14
CA MET A 138 8.91 18.58 16.33
C MET A 138 9.49 17.69 15.22
N ARG A 139 9.85 16.47 15.60
CA ARG A 139 10.35 15.43 14.71
C ARG A 139 9.35 14.27 14.73
N MET A 140 8.73 14.04 13.58
CA MET A 140 7.87 12.88 13.34
C MET A 140 8.68 11.81 12.63
N GLU A 141 8.80 10.61 13.23
CA GLU A 141 9.53 9.49 12.65
C GLU A 141 8.60 8.34 12.30
N THR A 142 8.85 7.65 11.19
CA THR A 142 8.16 6.40 10.84
C THR A 142 9.03 5.47 9.99
N ILE A 143 8.71 4.18 10.02
CA ILE A 143 9.33 3.16 9.17
C ILE A 143 8.50 2.99 7.89
N THR A 144 9.18 2.84 6.75
CA THR A 144 8.58 2.74 5.41
C THR A 144 9.39 1.77 4.54
N SER A 145 8.80 1.27 3.45
CA SER A 145 9.57 0.67 2.36
C SER A 145 10.03 1.73 1.37
N GLY A 146 11.07 1.44 0.56
CA GLY A 146 11.57 2.38 -0.45
C GLY A 146 10.49 2.95 -1.38
N ARG A 147 9.49 2.15 -1.77
CA ARG A 147 8.34 2.64 -2.55
C ARG A 147 7.47 3.64 -1.78
N ILE A 148 7.16 3.35 -0.51
CA ILE A 148 6.34 4.22 0.33
C ILE A 148 7.08 5.51 0.68
N CYS A 149 8.39 5.42 0.98
CA CYS A 149 9.29 6.56 1.09
C CYS A 149 9.18 7.46 -0.16
N TYR A 150 9.34 6.88 -1.36
CA TYR A 150 9.27 7.66 -2.60
C TYR A 150 7.92 8.39 -2.72
N ARG A 151 6.81 7.70 -2.47
CA ARG A 151 5.46 8.30 -2.54
C ARG A 151 5.22 9.40 -1.51
N LEU A 152 5.71 9.24 -0.28
CA LEU A 152 5.60 10.28 0.76
C LEU A 152 6.44 11.50 0.40
N LEU A 153 7.67 11.30 -0.09
CA LEU A 153 8.53 12.40 -0.55
C LEU A 153 8.03 13.06 -1.83
N SER A 154 7.31 12.36 -2.72
CA SER A 154 6.60 13.00 -3.84
C SER A 154 5.50 13.95 -3.37
N VAL A 155 4.97 13.81 -2.15
CA VAL A 155 3.98 14.75 -1.58
C VAL A 155 4.69 15.83 -0.77
N PHE A 156 5.38 15.43 0.31
CA PHE A 156 5.99 16.36 1.26
C PHE A 156 7.28 17.02 0.75
N GLY A 157 7.96 16.43 -0.23
CA GLY A 157 9.17 16.98 -0.83
C GLY A 157 8.90 17.87 -2.04
N GLN A 158 7.77 17.71 -2.74
CA GLN A 158 7.39 18.60 -3.84
C GLN A 158 6.79 19.92 -3.29
N ASP A 159 5.90 19.86 -2.29
CA ASP A 159 5.27 21.05 -1.69
C ASP A 159 5.60 21.23 -0.17
N PRO A 160 6.88 21.22 0.25
CA PRO A 160 7.25 21.17 1.67
C PRO A 160 6.77 22.36 2.50
N VAL A 161 6.72 23.55 1.89
CA VAL A 161 6.33 24.81 2.55
C VAL A 161 4.84 24.77 2.92
N ASP A 162 3.98 24.28 2.02
CA ASP A 162 2.53 24.22 2.24
C ASP A 162 2.15 23.20 3.34
N PHE A 163 2.92 22.11 3.47
CA PHE A 163 2.81 21.18 4.60
C PHE A 163 3.53 21.68 5.87
N GLY A 164 4.20 22.84 5.82
CA GLY A 164 4.97 23.39 6.94
C GLY A 164 6.16 22.52 7.38
N VAL A 165 6.69 21.70 6.47
CA VAL A 165 7.87 20.84 6.65
C VAL A 165 9.11 21.71 6.54
N HIS A 166 9.90 21.79 7.60
CA HIS A 166 11.15 22.56 7.62
C HIS A 166 12.37 21.72 7.24
N ARG A 167 12.40 20.42 7.59
CA ARG A 167 13.52 19.54 7.22
C ARG A 167 13.02 18.11 7.01
N ILE A 168 13.63 17.41 6.05
CA ILE A 168 13.38 15.98 5.84
C ILE A 168 14.72 15.25 5.97
N GLU A 169 14.72 14.20 6.79
CA GLU A 169 15.84 13.29 6.95
C GLU A 169 15.41 11.85 6.63
N VAL A 170 16.31 11.08 6.04
CA VAL A 170 16.12 9.64 5.80
C VAL A 170 17.28 8.84 6.40
N ARG A 171 17.00 7.60 6.78
CA ARG A 171 18.01 6.64 7.22
C ARG A 171 17.60 5.23 6.76
N GLY A 172 18.24 4.76 5.70
CA GLY A 172 18.13 3.38 5.21
C GLY A 172 19.03 2.42 6.00
N THR A 173 19.89 1.70 5.29
CA THR A 173 20.83 0.71 5.86
C THR A 173 22.01 1.31 6.64
N THR A 174 22.33 2.59 6.45
CA THR A 174 23.41 3.28 7.19
C THR A 174 22.93 3.74 8.58
N PRO A 175 23.81 3.82 9.60
CA PRO A 175 23.41 4.21 10.95
C PRO A 175 23.07 5.71 11.08
N ASN A 176 23.57 6.53 10.14
CA ASN A 176 23.49 7.99 10.19
C ASN A 176 22.26 8.51 9.46
N TRP A 177 21.58 9.50 10.05
CA TRP A 177 20.54 10.25 9.35
C TRP A 177 21.15 11.16 8.28
N ARG A 178 20.58 11.11 7.07
CA ARG A 178 20.93 12.01 5.97
C ARG A 178 19.79 13.01 5.75
N GLN A 179 20.12 14.29 5.83
CA GLN A 179 19.24 15.38 5.41
C GLN A 179 19.06 15.36 3.88
N VAL A 180 17.81 15.30 3.41
CA VAL A 180 17.47 15.29 1.97
C VAL A 180 16.68 16.52 1.52
N TYR A 181 16.09 17.25 2.46
CA TYR A 181 15.51 18.58 2.26
C TYR A 181 15.81 19.48 3.46
N ASN A 182 16.03 20.78 3.23
CA ASN A 182 16.25 21.78 4.27
C ASN A 182 15.60 23.10 3.86
N GLY A 183 14.57 23.53 4.59
CA GLY A 183 13.72 24.68 4.33
C GLY A 183 14.37 26.00 4.76
N THR A 184 15.56 26.29 4.24
CA THR A 184 16.18 27.61 4.29
C THR A 184 15.52 28.56 3.30
N ALA A 185 15.71 29.87 3.47
CA ALA A 185 15.23 30.86 2.49
C ALA A 185 15.77 30.52 1.09
N GLY A 186 14.87 30.42 0.10
CA GLY A 186 15.20 30.01 -1.28
C GLY A 186 15.31 28.50 -1.52
N ALA A 187 14.98 27.64 -0.54
CA ALA A 187 14.94 26.19 -0.76
C ALA A 187 13.85 25.81 -1.77
N THR A 188 14.24 25.11 -2.85
CA THR A 188 13.29 24.60 -3.85
C THR A 188 12.68 23.27 -3.42
N ALA A 189 11.59 22.90 -4.09
CA ALA A 189 11.05 21.54 -4.09
C ALA A 189 12.16 20.49 -4.37
N MET A 190 12.02 19.31 -3.78
CA MET A 190 12.84 18.15 -4.09
C MET A 190 12.52 17.65 -5.50
N THR A 191 13.56 17.39 -6.29
CA THR A 191 13.44 16.75 -7.60
C THR A 191 13.21 15.24 -7.47
N ASP A 192 12.55 14.62 -8.44
CA ASP A 192 12.34 13.17 -8.49
C ASP A 192 13.64 12.36 -8.41
N LEU A 193 14.77 12.92 -8.88
CA LEU A 193 16.10 12.33 -8.75
C LEU A 193 16.59 12.32 -7.30
N GLN A 194 16.42 13.42 -6.56
CA GLN A 194 16.74 13.50 -5.13
C GLN A 194 15.84 12.57 -4.31
N ILE A 195 14.55 12.49 -4.65
CA ILE A 195 13.59 11.58 -4.01
C ILE A 195 13.96 10.12 -4.29
N GLY A 196 14.31 9.78 -5.53
CA GLY A 196 14.80 8.46 -5.91
C GLY A 196 16.05 8.06 -5.14
N ALA A 197 17.04 8.94 -5.06
CA ALA A 197 18.27 8.72 -4.28
C ALA A 197 18.02 8.64 -2.76
N ALA A 198 17.01 9.36 -2.24
CA ALA A 198 16.60 9.29 -0.85
C ALA A 198 16.01 7.92 -0.47
N CYS A 199 15.26 7.31 -1.37
CA CYS A 199 14.40 6.16 -1.09
C CYS A 199 14.88 4.82 -1.68
N ASN A 200 16.12 4.75 -2.20
CA ASN A 200 16.70 3.53 -2.77
C ASN A 200 17.77 2.88 -1.85
N GLU A 201 17.88 3.29 -0.58
CA GLU A 201 18.96 2.89 0.35
C GLU A 201 18.69 1.61 1.17
N GLY A 202 17.63 0.88 0.82
CA GLY A 202 17.27 -0.39 1.45
C GLY A 202 15.80 -0.75 1.28
N GLU A 203 15.45 -1.98 1.65
CA GLU A 203 14.05 -2.43 1.71
C GLU A 203 13.26 -1.71 2.81
N ILE A 204 13.93 -1.38 3.92
CA ILE A 204 13.39 -0.66 5.08
C ILE A 204 14.10 0.69 5.20
N ILE A 205 13.32 1.77 5.26
CA ILE A 205 13.80 3.15 5.36
C ILE A 205 13.05 3.86 6.49
N ASN A 206 13.80 4.43 7.43
CA ASN A 206 13.28 5.38 8.39
C ASN A 206 13.19 6.74 7.71
N ILE A 207 12.03 7.40 7.78
CA ILE A 207 11.85 8.79 7.38
C ILE A 207 11.54 9.63 8.61
N ALA A 208 12.15 10.80 8.70
CA ALA A 208 11.84 11.81 9.69
C ALA A 208 11.41 13.11 9.00
N LEU A 209 10.18 13.55 9.29
CA LEU A 209 9.65 14.84 8.89
C LEU A 209 9.76 15.79 10.08
N LEU A 210 10.46 16.91 9.89
CA LEU A 210 10.67 17.91 10.93
C LEU A 210 9.86 19.16 10.58
N PHE A 211 9.11 19.62 11.57
CA PHE A 211 8.21 20.76 11.47
C PHE A 211 8.56 21.74 12.57
N ASN A 212 8.36 23.03 12.34
CA ASN A 212 8.36 24.00 13.43
C ASN A 212 7.15 23.72 14.35
N LEU A 213 7.38 23.73 15.66
CA LEU A 213 6.34 23.55 16.68
C LEU A 213 5.52 24.83 16.88
N ARG A 214 6.09 25.99 16.50
CA ARG A 214 5.53 27.34 16.57
C ARG A 214 5.92 28.11 15.31
#